data_AF-A0A267EGC5-F1
#
_entry.id   AF-A0A267EGC5-F1
#
_cell.length_a   1.000
_cell.length_b   1.000
_cell.length_c   1.000
_cell.angle_alpha   90.00
_cell.angle_beta   90.00
_cell.angle_gamma   90.00
#
_symmetry.space_group_name_H-M   'P 1'
#
loop_
_entity.id
_entity.type
_entity.pdbx_description
1 polymer ?
#
loop_
_entity_poly.entity_id
_entity_poly.type
_entity_poly.pdbx_seq_one_letter_code
_entity_poly.pdbx_strand_id
1 'polypeptide(L)'
;MVHQAVQITLVALTTIMLLLTLLFNYFSTSEVGYRLGLFSINSATPWTQRANLTKSNLTPPGWAFTIWAVIYVYQAVMLAYCWSLLFIKNAAGEPLCCVPGLLPVGFLICHMISSGFNIAWIFVTDKVEYNKYNLIPQTIMLFLLAISLWACLIFSFNRLSVHKIELRQQGLRLHYWLVIGLLQNSCGFYVGWTCIASFLNLDIAIVNITGYTAATSSLLALCQFCGLLGAYITADFSFLDPFLRFFIAPYLTLIWALATSVAGNYAAGSVTSDLTVELTAALIAALIVKVVLAIVRQKRDPLPDSTSCSRIMDSKEAATPN
;
A
#
# COMPACT_ATOMS: atom_id res chain seq x y z
N MET A 1 12.19 14.12 26.60
CA MET A 1 13.27 14.59 25.69
C MET A 1 13.78 13.48 24.78
N VAL A 2 14.24 12.33 25.29
CA VAL A 2 14.76 11.22 24.46
C VAL A 2 13.75 10.71 23.42
N HIS A 3 12.51 10.44 23.84
CA HIS A 3 11.45 9.98 22.92
C HIS A 3 11.14 10.97 21.78
N GLN A 4 11.18 12.27 22.07
CA GLN A 4 10.92 13.31 21.08
C GLN A 4 12.07 13.40 20.06
N ALA A 5 13.33 13.32 20.51
CA ALA A 5 14.49 13.32 19.62
C ALA A 5 14.48 12.10 18.68
N VAL A 6 14.09 10.93 19.18
CA VAL A 6 13.92 9.71 18.35
C VAL A 6 12.84 9.91 17.29
N GLN A 7 11.67 10.44 17.65
CA GLN A 7 10.59 10.70 16.70
C GLN A 7 10.99 11.71 15.62
N ILE A 8 11.62 12.83 16.00
CA ILE A 8 12.13 13.82 15.05
C ILE A 8 13.11 13.16 14.07
N THR A 9 14.06 12.38 14.59
CA THR A 9 15.07 11.69 13.78
C THR A 9 14.40 10.72 12.80
N LEU A 10 13.44 9.91 13.27
CA LEU A 10 12.75 8.96 12.41
C LEU A 10 11.90 9.64 11.34
N VAL A 11 11.14 10.68 11.69
CA VAL A 11 10.36 11.44 10.69
C VAL A 11 11.28 12.08 9.64
N ALA A 12 12.43 12.62 10.05
CA ALA A 12 13.42 13.17 9.14
C ALA A 12 14.01 12.09 8.21
N LEU A 13 14.41 10.95 8.75
CA LEU A 13 14.94 9.83 7.96
C LEU A 13 13.90 9.25 7.00
N THR A 14 12.65 9.06 7.45
CA THR A 14 11.55 8.63 6.59
C THR A 14 11.29 9.64 5.46
N THR A 15 11.40 10.95 5.76
CA THR A 15 11.28 12.00 4.75
C THR A 15 12.41 11.92 3.72
N ILE A 16 13.66 11.76 4.16
CA ILE A 16 14.80 11.60 3.27
C ILE A 16 14.61 10.36 2.38
N MET A 17 14.19 9.23 2.96
CA MET A 17 13.94 8.00 2.20
C MET A 17 12.82 8.15 1.17
N LEU A 18 11.73 8.87 1.48
CA LEU A 18 10.69 9.16 0.49
C LEU A 18 11.22 10.08 -0.60
N LEU A 19 11.97 11.14 -0.25
CA LEU A 19 12.56 12.05 -1.24
C LEU A 19 13.52 11.31 -2.18
N LEU A 20 14.36 10.41 -1.66
CA LEU A 20 15.21 9.53 -2.47
C LEU A 20 14.37 8.64 -3.38
N THR A 21 13.28 8.08 -2.87
CA THR A 21 12.34 7.27 -3.66
C THR A 21 11.78 8.07 -4.84
N LEU A 22 11.27 9.28 -4.58
CA LEU A 22 10.76 10.17 -5.63
C LEU A 22 11.83 10.54 -6.64
N LEU A 23 13.03 10.86 -6.16
CA LEU A 23 14.17 11.22 -6.99
C LEU A 23 14.57 10.08 -7.95
N PHE A 24 14.70 8.86 -7.45
CA PHE A 24 15.08 7.71 -8.28
C PHE A 24 13.96 7.25 -9.21
N ASN A 25 12.68 7.39 -8.82
CA ASN A 25 11.54 7.21 -9.74
C ASN A 25 11.54 8.24 -10.87
N TYR A 26 11.86 9.49 -10.56
CA TYR A 26 11.98 10.54 -11.57
C TYR A 26 13.18 10.28 -12.49
N PHE A 27 14.35 9.94 -11.95
CA PHE A 27 15.53 9.64 -12.75
C PHE A 27 15.33 8.41 -13.64
N SER A 28 14.62 7.38 -13.17
CA SER A 28 14.38 6.20 -14.00
C SER A 28 13.52 6.47 -15.22
N THR A 29 12.69 7.52 -15.20
CA THR A 29 11.76 7.86 -16.29
C THR A 29 12.14 9.12 -17.07
N SER A 30 13.17 9.84 -16.65
CA SER A 30 13.61 11.10 -17.26
C SER A 30 14.92 10.95 -18.03
N GLU A 31 15.12 11.84 -19.01
CA GLU A 31 16.37 11.90 -19.78
C GLU A 31 17.58 12.26 -18.89
N VAL A 32 17.35 12.97 -17.78
CA VAL A 32 18.40 13.36 -16.83
C VAL A 32 19.06 12.12 -16.20
N GLY A 33 18.28 11.14 -15.76
CA GLY A 33 18.83 9.91 -15.18
C GLY A 33 19.67 9.11 -16.17
N TYR A 34 19.28 9.12 -17.44
CA TYR A 34 20.04 8.50 -18.53
C TYR A 34 21.35 9.24 -18.81
N ARG A 35 21.30 10.58 -18.95
CA ARG A 35 22.49 11.40 -19.21
C ARG A 35 23.52 11.34 -18.09
N LEU A 36 23.07 11.13 -16.85
CA LEU A 36 23.94 10.92 -15.69
C LEU A 36 24.51 9.49 -15.60
N GLY A 37 24.10 8.58 -16.47
CA GLY A 37 24.52 7.17 -16.43
C GLY A 37 23.95 6.38 -15.25
N LEU A 38 22.96 6.91 -14.54
CA LEU A 38 22.31 6.24 -13.41
C LEU A 38 21.39 5.12 -13.87
N PHE A 39 20.72 5.34 -15.00
CA PHE A 39 19.84 4.37 -15.65
C PHE A 39 20.27 4.16 -17.09
N SER A 40 20.21 2.92 -17.52
CA SER A 40 20.51 2.53 -18.90
C SER A 40 19.35 2.77 -19.85
N ILE A 41 18.12 2.69 -19.34
CA ILE A 41 16.90 2.78 -20.13
C ILE A 41 15.88 3.67 -19.45
N ASN A 42 15.09 4.37 -20.27
CA ASN A 42 13.91 5.06 -19.80
C ASN A 42 12.85 4.05 -19.34
N SER A 43 12.55 4.07 -18.04
CA SER A 43 11.54 3.25 -17.39
C SER A 43 10.09 3.62 -17.72
N ALA A 44 9.85 4.59 -18.59
CA ALA A 44 8.56 4.83 -19.23
C ALA A 44 8.37 4.02 -20.52
N THR A 45 9.44 3.44 -21.10
CA THR A 45 9.35 2.63 -22.32
C THR A 45 8.47 1.39 -22.08
N PRO A 46 7.49 1.08 -22.94
CA PRO A 46 6.65 -0.10 -22.77
C PRO A 46 7.45 -1.40 -22.65
N TRP A 47 6.98 -2.36 -21.85
CA TRP A 47 7.67 -3.65 -21.64
C TRP A 47 7.94 -4.42 -22.93
N THR A 48 7.06 -4.34 -23.92
CA THR A 48 7.24 -5.00 -25.22
C THR A 48 8.38 -4.41 -26.06
N GLN A 49 8.76 -3.17 -25.76
CA GLN A 49 9.89 -2.48 -26.41
C GLN A 49 11.19 -2.63 -25.61
N ARG A 50 11.11 -3.19 -24.39
CA ARG A 50 12.28 -3.53 -23.58
C ARG A 50 12.60 -5.00 -23.76
N ALA A 51 13.86 -5.32 -24.05
CA ALA A 51 14.38 -6.68 -24.11
C ALA A 51 13.59 -7.66 -25.02
N ASN A 52 12.77 -7.16 -25.95
CA ASN A 52 11.82 -7.94 -26.76
C ASN A 52 10.93 -8.88 -25.92
N LEU A 53 10.44 -8.41 -24.77
CA LEU A 53 9.57 -9.22 -23.90
C LEU A 53 8.18 -9.44 -24.51
N THR A 54 7.64 -10.63 -24.26
CA THR A 54 6.26 -10.99 -24.60
C THR A 54 5.29 -10.17 -23.76
N LYS A 55 4.28 -9.60 -24.41
CA LYS A 55 3.21 -8.82 -23.76
C LYS A 55 2.38 -9.72 -22.85
N SER A 56 2.15 -9.28 -21.61
CA SER A 56 1.19 -9.88 -20.68
C SER A 56 -0.25 -9.43 -21.00
N ASN A 57 -1.24 -10.30 -20.75
CA ASN A 57 -2.65 -9.97 -20.93
C ASN A 57 -3.26 -9.21 -19.73
N LEU A 58 -2.49 -9.01 -18.65
CA LEU A 58 -2.92 -8.24 -17.48
C LEU A 58 -2.31 -6.84 -17.42
N THR A 59 -1.21 -6.59 -18.12
CA THR A 59 -0.45 -5.33 -17.98
C THR A 59 -1.30 -4.13 -18.44
N PRO A 60 -1.63 -3.17 -17.56
CA PRO A 60 -2.39 -1.99 -17.94
C PRO A 60 -1.67 -1.15 -19.01
N PRO A 61 -2.40 -0.30 -19.75
CA PRO A 61 -1.77 0.66 -20.65
C PRO A 61 -0.87 1.63 -19.86
N GLY A 62 0.18 2.15 -20.50
CA GLY A 62 1.23 2.95 -19.81
C GLY A 62 0.69 4.14 -19.01
N TRP A 63 -0.38 4.80 -19.47
CA TRP A 63 -0.99 5.93 -18.76
C TRP A 63 -1.61 5.54 -17.41
N ALA A 64 -1.99 4.27 -17.21
CA ALA A 64 -2.56 3.80 -15.95
C ALA A 64 -1.57 3.86 -14.79
N PHE A 65 -0.26 3.84 -15.10
CA PHE A 65 0.83 3.96 -14.12
C PHE A 65 0.96 5.37 -13.54
N THR A 66 0.20 6.36 -14.02
CA THR A 66 0.09 7.69 -13.39
C THR A 66 -0.46 7.63 -11.95
N ILE A 67 -1.07 6.50 -11.56
CA ILE A 67 -1.44 6.22 -10.17
C ILE A 67 -0.27 6.35 -9.19
N TRP A 68 0.97 6.10 -9.63
CA TRP A 68 2.17 6.33 -8.82
C TRP A 68 2.28 7.79 -8.36
N ALA A 69 1.96 8.76 -9.22
CA ALA A 69 1.96 10.17 -8.84
C ALA A 69 0.91 10.47 -7.76
N VAL A 70 -0.29 9.89 -7.89
CA VAL A 70 -1.36 10.03 -6.88
C VAL A 70 -0.92 9.45 -5.54
N ILE A 71 -0.33 8.25 -5.55
CA ILE A 71 0.24 7.60 -4.37
C ILE A 71 1.28 8.52 -3.73
N TYR A 72 2.24 9.01 -4.50
CA TYR A 72 3.32 9.86 -3.99
C TYR A 72 2.85 11.18 -3.41
N VAL A 73 1.85 11.83 -4.01
CA VAL A 73 1.21 13.03 -3.44
C VAL A 73 0.59 12.70 -2.08
N TYR A 74 -0.14 11.59 -1.97
CA TYR A 74 -0.73 11.16 -0.70
C TYR A 74 0.32 10.81 0.35
N GLN A 75 1.45 10.21 -0.05
CA GLN A 75 2.59 9.92 0.83
C GLN A 75 3.28 11.21 1.32
N ALA A 76 3.38 12.23 0.47
CA ALA A 76 3.89 13.54 0.88
C ALA A 76 2.96 14.24 1.88
N VAL A 77 1.64 14.21 1.64
CA VAL A 77 0.63 14.74 2.59
C VAL A 77 0.69 14.01 3.93
N MET A 78 0.84 12.68 3.90
CA MET A 78 1.05 11.87 5.11
C MET A 78 2.27 12.35 5.90
N LEU A 79 3.42 12.56 5.25
CA LEU A 79 4.62 13.04 5.92
C LEU A 79 4.45 14.47 6.45
N ALA A 80 3.78 15.35 5.71
CA ALA A 80 3.46 16.69 6.20
C ALA A 80 2.65 16.62 7.51
N TYR A 81 1.70 15.69 7.59
CA TYR A 81 0.98 15.43 8.84
C TYR A 81 1.91 14.86 9.93
N CYS A 82 2.79 13.90 9.64
CA CYS A 82 3.78 13.41 10.62
C CYS A 82 4.67 14.53 11.18
N TRP A 83 5.13 15.45 10.32
CA TRP A 83 5.86 16.64 10.74
C TRP A 83 5.02 17.56 11.62
N SER A 84 3.74 17.78 11.29
CA SER A 84 2.84 18.61 12.10
C SER A 84 2.71 18.10 13.54
N LEU A 85 2.74 16.78 13.75
CA LEU A 85 2.65 16.17 15.08
C LEU A 85 3.86 16.50 15.99
N LEU A 86 5.00 16.90 15.42
CA LEU A 86 6.18 17.32 16.19
C LEU A 86 5.98 18.70 16.84
N PHE A 87 5.12 19.54 16.26
CA PHE A 87 4.94 20.93 16.65
C PHE A 87 3.63 21.19 17.41
N ILE A 88 2.61 20.35 17.19
CA ILE A 88 1.34 20.42 17.92
C ILE A 88 1.50 19.75 19.28
N LYS A 89 0.97 20.37 20.33
CA LYS A 89 1.00 19.85 21.72
C LYS A 89 -0.40 19.55 22.22
N ASN A 90 -0.52 18.55 23.10
CA ASN A 90 -1.76 18.27 23.82
C ASN A 90 -1.96 19.25 24.99
N ALA A 91 -3.07 19.08 25.73
CA ALA A 91 -3.38 19.90 26.91
C ALA A 91 -2.33 19.81 28.03
N ALA A 92 -1.56 18.72 28.09
CA ALA A 92 -0.46 18.53 29.03
C ALA A 92 0.88 19.13 28.53
N GLY A 93 0.89 19.77 27.36
CA GLY A 93 2.08 20.36 26.76
C GLY A 93 3.02 19.37 26.07
N GLU A 94 2.63 18.10 25.95
CA GLU A 94 3.40 17.06 25.27
C GLU A 94 3.17 17.13 23.75
N PRO A 95 4.24 17.06 22.92
CA PRO A 95 4.10 16.97 21.46
C PRO A 95 3.28 15.74 21.03
N LEU A 96 2.39 15.91 20.06
CA LEU A 96 1.49 14.84 19.62
C LEU A 96 2.22 13.65 18.98
N CYS A 97 3.44 13.82 18.48
CA CYS A 97 4.27 12.71 18.00
C CYS A 97 4.66 11.71 19.09
N CYS A 98 4.63 12.13 20.36
CA CYS A 98 4.92 11.28 21.51
C CYS A 98 3.67 10.58 22.04
N VAL A 99 2.47 11.09 21.70
CA VAL A 99 1.21 10.51 22.13
C VAL A 99 1.03 9.12 21.50
N PRO A 100 0.91 8.05 22.31
CA PRO A 100 0.71 6.71 21.81
C PRO A 100 -0.50 6.60 20.87
N GLY A 101 -0.33 5.90 19.76
CA GLY A 101 -1.39 5.69 18.75
C GLY A 101 -1.37 6.65 17.57
N LEU A 102 -0.78 7.86 17.70
CA LEU A 102 -0.77 8.83 16.60
C LEU A 102 0.38 8.62 15.60
N LEU A 103 1.60 8.35 16.10
CA LEU A 103 2.77 8.12 15.26
C LEU A 103 3.64 6.96 15.77
N PRO A 104 3.26 5.70 15.47
CA PRO A 104 4.05 4.55 15.89
C PRO A 104 5.44 4.53 15.27
N VAL A 105 6.48 4.32 16.09
CA VAL A 105 7.86 4.15 15.60
C VAL A 105 7.98 3.03 14.55
N GLY A 106 7.31 1.91 14.78
CA GLY A 106 7.29 0.78 13.84
C GLY A 106 6.72 1.15 12.47
N PHE A 107 5.76 2.09 12.41
CA PHE A 107 5.23 2.60 11.14
C PHE A 107 6.32 3.30 10.33
N LEU A 108 7.08 4.22 10.96
CA LEU A 108 8.15 4.97 10.29
C LEU A 108 9.29 4.06 9.82
N ILE A 109 9.67 3.07 10.62
CA ILE A 109 10.71 2.09 10.27
C ILE A 109 10.29 1.25 9.07
N CYS A 110 9.09 0.65 9.10
CA CYS A 110 8.59 -0.14 7.99
C CYS A 110 8.42 0.70 6.71
N HIS A 111 8.10 1.99 6.84
CA HIS A 111 7.98 2.91 5.69
C HIS A 111 9.35 3.25 5.06
N MET A 112 10.40 3.37 5.88
CA MET A 112 11.77 3.48 5.35
C MET A 112 12.19 2.21 4.60
N ILE A 113 11.87 1.05 5.15
CA ILE A 113 12.15 -0.24 4.50
C ILE A 113 11.39 -0.35 3.17
N SER A 114 10.12 0.07 3.14
CA SER A 114 9.32 0.08 1.91
C SER A 114 9.92 1.02 0.86
N SER A 115 10.38 2.20 1.26
CA SER A 115 11.11 3.12 0.38
C SER A 115 12.37 2.48 -0.20
N GLY A 116 13.13 1.74 0.63
CA GLY A 116 14.29 0.96 0.19
C GLY A 116 13.94 -0.09 -0.87
N PHE A 117 12.87 -0.88 -0.65
CA PHE A 117 12.40 -1.86 -1.63
C PHE A 117 11.90 -1.23 -2.93
N ASN A 118 11.26 -0.05 -2.87
CA ASN A 118 10.85 0.67 -4.08
C ASN A 118 12.07 1.11 -4.90
N ILE A 119 13.08 1.72 -4.27
CA ILE A 119 14.32 2.12 -4.95
C ILE A 119 15.01 0.89 -5.55
N ALA A 120 15.15 -0.20 -4.78
CA ALA A 120 15.75 -1.44 -5.26
C ALA A 120 14.99 -2.01 -6.47
N TRP A 121 13.66 -2.02 -6.45
CA TRP A 121 12.84 -2.48 -7.56
C TRP A 121 13.16 -1.74 -8.87
N ILE A 122 13.34 -0.42 -8.82
CA ILE A 122 13.65 0.40 -10.01
C ILE A 122 15.02 0.05 -10.58
N PHE A 123 16.04 -0.09 -9.72
CA PHE A 123 17.38 -0.47 -10.17
C PHE A 123 17.41 -1.88 -10.76
N VAL A 124 16.67 -2.83 -10.18
CA VAL A 124 16.58 -4.18 -10.75
C VAL A 124 15.82 -4.17 -12.08
N THR A 125 14.76 -3.36 -12.18
CA THR A 125 13.98 -3.18 -13.41
C THR A 125 14.85 -2.66 -14.56
N ASP A 126 15.76 -1.71 -14.30
CA ASP A 126 16.72 -1.22 -15.28
C ASP A 126 17.60 -2.34 -15.86
N LYS A 127 17.94 -3.35 -15.04
CA LYS A 127 18.79 -4.47 -15.46
C LYS A 127 18.04 -5.56 -16.24
N VAL A 128 16.72 -5.49 -16.38
CA VAL A 128 15.93 -6.47 -17.14
C VAL A 128 16.32 -6.46 -18.62
N GLU A 129 16.66 -5.30 -19.19
CA GLU A 129 17.08 -5.21 -20.59
C GLU A 129 18.25 -6.12 -20.91
N TYR A 130 19.26 -6.09 -20.06
CA TYR A 130 20.49 -6.85 -20.25
C TYR A 130 20.29 -8.33 -19.95
N ASN A 131 19.41 -8.65 -19.00
CA ASN A 131 19.17 -10.00 -18.57
C ASN A 131 17.74 -10.17 -18.06
N LYS A 132 16.90 -10.84 -18.86
CA LYS A 132 15.50 -11.14 -18.52
C LYS A 132 15.34 -11.96 -17.24
N TYR A 133 16.37 -12.65 -16.74
CA TYR A 133 16.28 -13.33 -15.44
C TYR A 133 16.15 -12.35 -14.26
N ASN A 134 16.45 -11.06 -14.46
CA ASN A 134 16.16 -10.01 -13.48
C ASN A 134 14.65 -9.77 -13.27
N LEU A 135 13.77 -10.35 -14.09
CA LEU A 135 12.33 -10.37 -13.86
C LEU A 135 11.97 -11.09 -12.53
N ILE A 136 12.79 -12.04 -12.07
CA ILE A 136 12.59 -12.73 -10.79
C ILE A 136 12.86 -11.79 -9.61
N PRO A 137 14.08 -11.23 -9.44
CA PRO A 137 14.36 -10.35 -8.32
C PRO A 137 13.49 -9.10 -8.29
N GLN A 138 13.12 -8.50 -9.43
CA GLN A 138 12.20 -7.34 -9.40
C GLN A 138 10.81 -7.73 -8.85
N THR A 139 10.33 -8.93 -9.17
CA THR A 139 9.04 -9.44 -8.69
C THR A 139 9.11 -9.63 -7.18
N ILE A 140 10.21 -10.21 -6.69
CA ILE A 140 10.47 -10.38 -5.25
C ILE A 140 10.50 -9.00 -4.55
N MET A 141 11.18 -8.00 -5.11
CA MET A 141 11.24 -6.65 -4.52
C MET A 141 9.85 -6.03 -4.37
N LEU A 142 8.94 -6.23 -5.34
CA LEU A 142 7.56 -5.74 -5.22
C LEU A 142 6.75 -6.47 -4.15
N PHE A 143 6.92 -7.79 -4.01
CA PHE A 143 6.28 -8.51 -2.91
C PHE A 143 6.80 -8.03 -1.55
N LEU A 144 8.12 -7.85 -1.41
CA LEU A 144 8.73 -7.31 -0.18
C LEU A 144 8.26 -5.88 0.11
N LEU A 145 8.12 -5.05 -0.93
CA LEU A 145 7.52 -3.72 -0.83
C LEU A 145 6.09 -3.80 -0.29
N ALA A 146 5.22 -4.61 -0.89
CA ALA A 146 3.84 -4.78 -0.44
C ALA A 146 3.77 -5.29 1.02
N ILE A 147 4.59 -6.28 1.39
CA ILE A 147 4.67 -6.83 2.74
C ILE A 147 5.12 -5.76 3.76
N SER A 148 6.15 -4.98 3.43
CA SER A 148 6.63 -3.91 4.32
C SER A 148 5.59 -2.81 4.54
N LEU A 149 4.78 -2.49 3.52
CA LEU A 149 3.68 -1.54 3.65
C LEU A 149 2.53 -2.10 4.49
N TRP A 150 2.20 -3.40 4.35
CA TRP A 150 1.27 -4.07 5.27
C TRP A 150 1.79 -4.06 6.72
N ALA A 151 3.09 -4.24 6.93
CA ALA A 151 3.69 -4.12 8.27
C ALA A 151 3.52 -2.70 8.85
N CYS A 152 3.69 -1.64 8.03
CA CYS A 152 3.39 -0.27 8.44
C CYS A 152 1.95 -0.16 8.98
N LEU A 153 1.00 -0.65 8.20
CA LEU A 153 -0.42 -0.60 8.52
C LEU A 153 -0.74 -1.37 9.80
N ILE A 154 -0.19 -2.57 9.98
CA ILE A 154 -0.37 -3.36 11.21
C ILE A 154 0.07 -2.56 12.45
N PHE A 155 1.24 -1.92 12.41
CA PHE A 155 1.68 -1.05 13.51
C PHE A 155 0.73 0.12 13.76
N SER A 156 0.23 0.76 12.69
CA SER A 156 -0.73 1.87 12.81
C SER A 156 -2.07 1.41 13.40
N PHE A 157 -2.67 0.37 12.84
CA PHE A 157 -3.95 -0.16 13.28
C PHE A 157 -3.90 -0.64 14.73
N ASN A 158 -2.87 -1.40 15.10
CA ASN A 158 -2.72 -1.92 16.45
C ASN A 158 -2.59 -0.78 17.46
N ARG A 159 -1.69 0.18 17.21
CA ARG A 159 -1.46 1.28 18.15
C ARG A 159 -2.67 2.22 18.24
N LEU A 160 -3.33 2.53 17.13
CA LEU A 160 -4.52 3.36 17.14
C LEU A 160 -5.69 2.68 17.85
N SER A 161 -5.88 1.37 17.63
CA SER A 161 -6.97 0.60 18.26
C SER A 161 -6.82 0.50 19.78
N VAL A 162 -5.60 0.28 20.27
CA VAL A 162 -5.32 0.21 21.71
C VAL A 162 -5.54 1.55 22.40
N HIS A 163 -5.11 2.67 21.81
CA HIS A 163 -5.14 3.98 22.48
C HIS A 163 -6.35 4.85 22.09
N LYS A 164 -7.32 4.33 21.32
CA LYS A 164 -8.46 5.12 20.81
C LYS A 164 -9.30 5.78 21.93
N ILE A 165 -9.45 5.12 23.08
CA ILE A 165 -10.21 5.63 24.23
C ILE A 165 -9.45 6.78 24.89
N GLU A 166 -8.14 6.63 25.08
CA GLU A 166 -7.27 7.65 25.65
C GLU A 166 -7.24 8.91 24.77
N LEU A 167 -7.08 8.73 23.45
CA LEU A 167 -7.11 9.83 22.49
C LEU A 167 -8.41 10.64 22.57
N ARG A 168 -9.55 9.96 22.78
CA ARG A 168 -10.84 10.61 23.00
C ARG A 168 -10.86 11.41 24.31
N GLN A 169 -10.41 10.81 25.41
CA GLN A 169 -10.38 11.46 26.73
C GLN A 169 -9.51 12.73 26.72
N GLN A 170 -8.44 12.73 25.93
CA GLN A 170 -7.57 13.89 25.71
C GLN A 170 -8.12 14.92 24.71
N GLY A 171 -9.33 14.71 24.16
CA GLY A 171 -9.92 15.60 23.16
C GLY A 171 -9.32 15.50 21.76
N LEU A 172 -8.48 14.51 21.49
CA LEU A 172 -7.74 14.33 20.22
C LEU A 172 -8.53 13.56 19.16
N ARG A 173 -9.86 13.72 19.15
CA ARG A 173 -10.76 13.03 18.20
C ARG A 173 -10.45 13.37 16.74
N LEU A 174 -10.06 14.61 16.46
CA LEU A 174 -9.64 15.01 15.12
C LEU A 174 -8.42 14.20 14.66
N HIS A 175 -7.40 14.09 15.51
CA HIS A 175 -6.17 13.36 15.19
C HIS A 175 -6.40 11.86 15.00
N TYR A 176 -7.34 11.26 15.73
CA TYR A 176 -7.78 9.89 15.47
C TYR A 176 -8.22 9.70 14.01
N TRP A 177 -9.08 10.59 13.50
CA TRP A 177 -9.55 10.52 12.11
C TRP A 177 -8.47 10.89 11.09
N LEU A 178 -7.57 11.83 11.42
CA LEU A 178 -6.44 12.17 10.56
C LEU A 178 -5.44 11.01 10.43
N VAL A 179 -5.24 10.20 11.47
CA VAL A 179 -4.43 8.97 11.34
C VAL A 179 -5.07 7.99 10.35
N ILE A 180 -6.39 7.79 10.41
CA ILE A 180 -7.10 6.92 9.47
C ILE A 180 -7.02 7.47 8.05
N GLY A 181 -7.32 8.75 7.86
CA GLY A 181 -7.38 9.38 6.54
C GLY A 181 -6.01 9.61 5.90
N LEU A 182 -5.05 10.13 6.66
CA LEU A 182 -3.75 10.58 6.15
C LEU A 182 -2.63 9.55 6.34
N LEU A 183 -2.61 8.75 7.41
CA LEU A 183 -1.60 7.69 7.57
C LEU A 183 -2.06 6.39 6.92
N GLN A 184 -3.17 5.84 7.41
CA GLN A 184 -3.60 4.50 7.02
C GLN A 184 -4.02 4.48 5.56
N ASN A 185 -4.98 5.32 5.15
CA ASN A 185 -5.42 5.33 3.75
C ASN A 185 -4.31 5.77 2.78
N SER A 186 -3.36 6.63 3.17
CA SER A 186 -2.19 6.93 2.33
C SER A 186 -1.36 5.69 2.02
N CYS A 187 -0.98 4.93 3.06
CA CYS A 187 -0.35 3.62 2.88
C CYS A 187 -1.28 2.63 2.17
N GLY A 188 -2.60 2.73 2.34
CA GLY A 188 -3.58 1.89 1.67
C GLY A 188 -3.59 2.03 0.15
N PHE A 189 -3.50 3.26 -0.38
CA PHE A 189 -3.35 3.47 -1.82
C PHE A 189 -2.10 2.72 -2.33
N TYR A 190 -0.99 2.89 -1.62
CA TYR A 190 0.28 2.28 -1.98
C TYR A 190 0.24 0.74 -1.89
N VAL A 191 -0.29 0.19 -0.81
CA VAL A 191 -0.46 -1.27 -0.62
C VAL A 191 -1.31 -1.87 -1.73
N GLY A 192 -2.49 -1.32 -2.01
CA GLY A 192 -3.38 -1.90 -3.02
C GLY A 192 -2.69 -1.97 -4.39
N TRP A 193 -2.02 -0.89 -4.79
CA TRP A 193 -1.28 -0.87 -6.05
C TRP A 193 -0.09 -1.83 -6.07
N THR A 194 0.73 -1.86 -5.01
CA THR A 194 1.90 -2.76 -4.96
C THR A 194 1.52 -4.23 -4.89
N CYS A 195 0.39 -4.59 -4.26
CA CYS A 195 -0.14 -5.93 -4.30
C CYS A 195 -0.42 -6.37 -5.75
N ILE A 196 -1.24 -5.64 -6.50
CA ILE A 196 -1.53 -6.02 -7.89
C ILE A 196 -0.29 -5.92 -8.79
N ALA A 197 0.55 -4.90 -8.62
CA ALA A 197 1.80 -4.77 -9.36
C ALA A 197 2.74 -5.96 -9.15
N SER A 198 2.75 -6.57 -7.96
CA SER A 198 3.52 -7.79 -7.68
C SER A 198 3.04 -8.96 -8.54
N PHE A 199 1.73 -9.17 -8.66
CA PHE A 199 1.16 -10.22 -9.52
C PHE A 199 1.30 -9.90 -11.02
N LEU A 200 1.27 -8.62 -11.42
CA LEU A 200 1.59 -8.21 -12.79
C LEU A 200 3.05 -8.55 -13.14
N ASN A 201 3.99 -8.30 -12.22
CA ASN A 201 5.40 -8.64 -12.44
C ASN A 201 5.63 -10.15 -12.42
N LEU A 202 4.89 -10.89 -11.59
CA LEU A 202 4.87 -12.35 -11.62
C LEU A 202 4.40 -12.89 -12.97
N ASP A 203 3.32 -12.34 -13.52
CA ASP A 203 2.83 -12.71 -14.86
C ASP A 203 3.91 -12.42 -15.94
N ILE A 204 4.50 -11.23 -15.92
CA ILE A 204 5.58 -10.86 -16.86
C ILE A 204 6.78 -11.82 -16.72
N ALA A 205 7.15 -12.21 -15.49
CA ALA A 205 8.24 -13.14 -15.25
C ALA A 205 7.93 -14.53 -15.81
N ILE A 206 6.73 -15.06 -15.53
CA ILE A 206 6.32 -16.39 -15.98
C ILE A 206 6.31 -16.46 -17.52
N VAL A 207 5.59 -15.54 -18.20
CA VAL A 207 5.48 -15.58 -19.66
C VAL A 207 6.85 -15.46 -20.37
N ASN A 208 7.82 -14.75 -19.78
CA ASN A 208 9.11 -14.51 -20.41
C ASN A 208 10.24 -15.50 -20.00
N ILE A 209 10.03 -16.28 -18.93
CA ILE A 209 11.04 -17.22 -18.40
C ILE A 209 10.64 -18.68 -18.62
N THR A 210 9.36 -19.04 -18.47
CA THR A 210 8.93 -20.46 -18.41
C THR A 210 8.41 -21.01 -19.74
N GLY A 211 8.21 -20.16 -20.75
CA GLY A 211 7.66 -20.56 -22.06
C GLY A 211 6.14 -20.75 -22.07
N TYR A 212 5.43 -20.42 -20.99
CA TYR A 212 3.97 -20.40 -20.99
C TYR A 212 3.42 -19.29 -21.89
N THR A 213 2.22 -19.52 -22.43
CA THR A 213 1.52 -18.49 -23.20
C THR A 213 1.10 -17.33 -22.29
N ALA A 214 0.94 -16.13 -22.85
CA ALA A 214 0.46 -14.97 -22.11
C ALA A 214 -0.90 -15.24 -21.44
N ALA A 215 -1.81 -15.95 -22.13
CA ALA A 215 -3.12 -16.29 -21.56
C ALA A 215 -2.99 -17.20 -20.32
N THR A 216 -2.17 -18.27 -20.40
CA THR A 216 -1.96 -19.19 -19.28
C THR A 216 -1.27 -18.51 -18.10
N SER A 217 -0.24 -17.71 -18.37
CA SER A 217 0.52 -16.97 -17.36
C SER A 217 -0.37 -15.95 -16.63
N SER A 218 -1.12 -15.15 -17.38
CA SER A 218 -2.03 -14.15 -16.85
C SER A 218 -3.16 -14.79 -16.03
N LEU A 219 -3.72 -15.91 -16.50
CA LEU A 219 -4.75 -16.63 -15.74
C LEU A 219 -4.19 -17.15 -14.40
N LEU A 220 -2.98 -17.71 -14.40
CA LEU A 220 -2.34 -18.19 -13.17
C LEU A 220 -2.13 -17.07 -12.15
N ALA A 221 -1.58 -15.93 -12.58
CA ALA A 221 -1.37 -14.77 -11.72
C ALA A 221 -2.69 -14.22 -11.17
N LEU A 222 -3.73 -14.14 -12.01
CA LEU A 222 -5.05 -13.64 -11.63
C LEU A 222 -5.76 -14.57 -10.64
N CYS A 223 -5.66 -15.90 -10.81
CA CYS A 223 -6.21 -16.87 -9.87
C CYS A 223 -5.57 -16.76 -8.48
N GLN A 224 -4.24 -16.62 -8.41
CA GLN A 224 -3.52 -16.41 -7.14
C GLN A 224 -3.91 -15.09 -6.48
N PHE A 225 -3.99 -14.02 -7.26
CA PHE A 225 -4.44 -12.72 -6.78
C PHE A 225 -5.89 -12.76 -6.28
N CYS A 226 -6.79 -13.45 -6.99
CA CYS A 226 -8.18 -13.64 -6.59
C CYS A 226 -8.30 -14.36 -5.25
N GLY A 227 -7.52 -15.43 -5.03
CA GLY A 227 -7.51 -16.14 -3.75
C GLY A 227 -7.07 -15.24 -2.59
N LEU A 228 -5.99 -14.47 -2.77
CA LEU A 228 -5.52 -13.53 -1.74
C LEU A 228 -6.52 -12.39 -1.50
N LEU A 229 -7.12 -11.86 -2.56
CA LEU A 229 -8.10 -10.78 -2.48
C LEU A 229 -9.39 -11.25 -1.79
N GLY A 230 -9.87 -12.46 -2.11
CA GLY A 230 -11.01 -13.06 -1.43
C GLY A 230 -10.77 -13.23 0.07
N ALA A 231 -9.57 -13.68 0.45
CA ALA A 231 -9.17 -13.76 1.85
C ALA A 231 -9.13 -12.37 2.52
N TYR A 232 -8.57 -11.36 1.84
CA TYR A 232 -8.53 -9.99 2.34
C TYR A 232 -9.94 -9.41 2.56
N ILE A 233 -10.81 -9.49 1.55
CA ILE A 233 -12.19 -9.00 1.62
C ILE A 233 -12.94 -9.71 2.75
N THR A 234 -12.81 -11.02 2.86
CA THR A 234 -13.44 -11.80 3.92
C THR A 234 -12.96 -11.35 5.30
N ALA A 235 -11.65 -11.17 5.49
CA ALA A 235 -11.08 -10.70 6.75
C ALA A 235 -11.55 -9.27 7.10
N ASP A 236 -11.58 -8.38 6.11
CA ASP A 236 -11.99 -6.97 6.22
C ASP A 236 -13.46 -6.83 6.67
N PHE A 237 -14.36 -7.62 6.09
CA PHE A 237 -15.78 -7.61 6.47
C PHE A 237 -16.10 -8.35 7.78
N SER A 238 -15.17 -9.20 8.25
CA SER A 238 -15.35 -10.03 9.43
C SER A 238 -14.59 -9.47 10.65
N PHE A 239 -13.50 -10.11 11.05
CA PHE A 239 -12.80 -9.85 12.30
C PHE A 239 -11.89 -8.61 12.24
N LEU A 240 -11.59 -8.07 11.05
CA LEU A 240 -10.78 -6.86 10.91
C LEU A 240 -11.61 -5.56 10.84
N ASP A 241 -12.95 -5.61 10.81
CA ASP A 241 -13.80 -4.40 10.80
C ASP A 241 -13.41 -3.36 11.86
N PRO A 242 -13.13 -3.73 13.14
CA PRO A 242 -12.78 -2.74 14.16
C PRO A 242 -11.53 -1.92 13.84
N PHE A 243 -10.65 -2.45 12.99
CA PHE A 243 -9.41 -1.81 12.57
C PHE A 243 -9.54 -1.15 11.19
N LEU A 244 -10.30 -1.77 10.28
CA LEU A 244 -10.31 -1.44 8.85
C LEU A 244 -11.59 -0.76 8.37
N ARG A 245 -12.54 -0.43 9.27
CA ARG A 245 -13.86 0.12 8.92
C ARG A 245 -13.82 1.24 7.87
N PHE A 246 -12.88 2.17 8.02
CA PHE A 246 -12.70 3.32 7.12
C PHE A 246 -11.43 3.24 6.26
N PHE A 247 -10.83 2.05 6.18
CA PHE A 247 -9.67 1.76 5.35
C PHE A 247 -10.12 1.35 3.95
N ILE A 248 -10.37 2.34 3.08
CA ILE A 248 -11.00 2.16 1.76
C ILE A 248 -10.00 2.23 0.61
N ALA A 249 -8.85 2.88 0.82
CA ALA A 249 -7.91 3.20 -0.23
C ALA A 249 -7.39 2.00 -1.07
N PRO A 250 -7.14 0.80 -0.51
CA PRO A 250 -6.73 -0.34 -1.34
C PRO A 250 -7.78 -0.73 -2.37
N TYR A 251 -9.08 -0.64 -2.04
CA TYR A 251 -10.15 -0.96 -3.00
C TYR A 251 -10.09 0.00 -4.19
N LEU A 252 -9.84 1.29 -3.96
CA LEU A 252 -9.77 2.29 -5.03
C LEU A 252 -8.62 1.98 -6.01
N THR A 253 -7.44 1.63 -5.50
CA THR A 253 -6.28 1.33 -6.36
C THR A 253 -6.40 -0.02 -7.06
N LEU A 254 -7.00 -1.02 -6.41
CA LEU A 254 -7.27 -2.31 -7.04
C LEU A 254 -8.32 -2.19 -8.15
N ILE A 255 -9.40 -1.43 -7.93
CA ILE A 255 -10.41 -1.13 -8.96
C ILE A 255 -9.74 -0.42 -10.14
N TRP A 256 -8.94 0.63 -9.87
CA TRP A 256 -8.21 1.34 -10.93
C TRP A 256 -7.33 0.40 -11.75
N ALA A 257 -6.52 -0.43 -11.09
CA ALA A 257 -5.59 -1.32 -11.75
C ALA A 257 -6.29 -2.37 -12.62
N LEU A 258 -7.34 -3.01 -12.13
CA LEU A 258 -8.09 -4.00 -12.91
C LEU A 258 -8.92 -3.35 -14.02
N ALA A 259 -9.59 -2.23 -13.75
CA ALA A 259 -10.37 -1.52 -14.76
C ALA A 259 -9.50 -1.04 -15.93
N THR A 260 -8.31 -0.50 -15.62
CA THR A 260 -7.36 -0.08 -16.66
C THR A 260 -6.71 -1.28 -17.36
N SER A 261 -6.50 -2.40 -16.67
CA SER A 261 -6.09 -3.67 -17.28
C SER A 261 -7.11 -4.16 -18.31
N VAL A 262 -8.40 -4.17 -17.97
CA VAL A 262 -9.49 -4.49 -18.91
C VAL A 262 -9.46 -3.53 -20.10
N ALA A 263 -9.39 -2.22 -19.85
CA ALA A 263 -9.38 -1.22 -20.92
C ALA A 263 -8.23 -1.41 -21.93
N GLY A 264 -7.07 -1.94 -21.48
CA GLY A 264 -5.90 -2.17 -22.35
C GLY A 264 -5.81 -3.55 -22.98
N ASN A 265 -6.56 -4.54 -22.49
CA ASN A 265 -6.35 -5.96 -22.84
C ASN A 265 -7.64 -6.76 -23.07
N TYR A 266 -8.81 -6.12 -23.08
CA TYR A 266 -10.08 -6.83 -23.30
C TYR A 266 -10.09 -7.55 -24.66
N ALA A 267 -10.41 -8.84 -24.63
CA ALA A 267 -10.63 -9.67 -25.80
C ALA A 267 -11.89 -10.51 -25.60
N ALA A 268 -12.87 -10.38 -26.50
CA ALA A 268 -14.11 -11.14 -26.44
C ALA A 268 -13.84 -12.65 -26.49
N GLY A 269 -14.43 -13.40 -25.56
CA GLY A 269 -14.24 -14.86 -25.43
C GLY A 269 -12.95 -15.27 -24.71
N SER A 270 -12.18 -14.32 -24.17
CA SER A 270 -11.00 -14.61 -23.36
C SER A 270 -11.37 -14.78 -21.88
N VAL A 271 -11.10 -15.97 -21.33
CA VAL A 271 -11.30 -16.27 -19.89
C VAL A 271 -10.57 -15.27 -19.00
N THR A 272 -9.38 -14.80 -19.39
CA THR A 272 -8.64 -13.78 -18.64
C THR A 272 -9.38 -12.45 -18.62
N SER A 273 -9.98 -12.04 -19.74
CA SER A 273 -10.76 -10.80 -19.81
C SER A 273 -12.01 -10.89 -18.96
N ASP A 274 -12.76 -11.99 -19.07
CA ASP A 274 -13.99 -12.23 -18.30
C ASP A 274 -13.71 -12.21 -16.80
N LEU A 275 -12.69 -12.96 -16.33
CA LEU A 275 -12.31 -12.99 -14.92
C LEU A 275 -11.83 -11.61 -14.40
N THR A 276 -11.12 -10.83 -15.22
CA THR A 276 -10.66 -9.48 -14.82
C THR A 276 -11.85 -8.52 -14.68
N VAL A 277 -12.84 -8.60 -15.58
CA VAL A 277 -14.07 -7.82 -15.50
C VAL A 277 -14.89 -8.20 -14.27
N GLU A 278 -15.09 -9.49 -14.03
CA GLU A 278 -15.82 -10.01 -12.87
C GLU A 278 -15.16 -9.57 -11.56
N LEU A 279 -13.83 -9.67 -11.46
CA LEU A 279 -13.10 -9.24 -10.26
C LEU A 279 -13.19 -7.73 -10.03
N THR A 280 -13.18 -6.94 -11.11
CA THR A 280 -13.40 -5.49 -11.05
C THR A 280 -14.80 -5.18 -10.51
N ALA A 281 -15.84 -5.84 -11.05
CA ALA A 281 -17.21 -5.66 -10.60
C ALA A 281 -17.40 -6.08 -9.14
N ALA A 282 -16.79 -7.20 -8.72
CA ALA A 282 -16.82 -7.68 -7.35
C ALA A 282 -16.17 -6.67 -6.38
N LEU A 283 -15.05 -6.05 -6.75
CA LEU A 283 -14.40 -5.01 -5.96
C LEU A 283 -15.24 -3.73 -5.83
N ILE A 284 -15.90 -3.30 -6.92
CA ILE A 284 -16.81 -2.15 -6.88
C ILE A 284 -17.98 -2.44 -5.93
N ALA A 285 -18.60 -3.62 -6.05
CA ALA A 285 -19.67 -4.04 -5.14
C ALA A 285 -19.18 -4.10 -3.69
N ALA A 286 -18.00 -4.69 -3.45
CA ALA A 286 -17.38 -4.75 -2.13
C ALA A 286 -17.13 -3.35 -1.56
N LEU A 287 -16.61 -2.40 -2.35
CA LEU A 287 -16.39 -1.03 -1.89
C LEU A 287 -17.71 -0.34 -1.50
N ILE A 288 -18.76 -0.48 -2.31
CA ILE A 288 -20.09 0.08 -2.00
C ILE A 288 -20.62 -0.50 -0.70
N VAL A 289 -20.60 -1.83 -0.57
CA VAL A 289 -21.03 -2.52 0.65
C VAL A 289 -20.19 -2.06 1.85
N LYS A 290 -18.88 -1.92 1.69
CA LYS A 290 -17.98 -1.43 2.74
C LYS A 290 -18.35 -0.03 3.21
N VAL A 291 -18.57 0.91 2.30
CA VAL A 291 -18.96 2.28 2.65
C VAL A 291 -20.30 2.30 3.39
N VAL A 292 -21.30 1.56 2.88
CA VAL A 292 -22.61 1.46 3.53
C VAL A 292 -22.49 0.85 4.93
N LEU A 293 -21.80 -0.27 5.07
CA LEU A 293 -21.59 -0.93 6.36
C LEU A 293 -20.78 -0.06 7.32
N ALA A 294 -19.75 0.65 6.85
CA ALA A 294 -18.97 1.58 7.67
C ALA A 294 -19.85 2.70 8.24
N ILE A 295 -20.72 3.30 7.42
CA ILE A 295 -21.66 4.34 7.86
C ILE A 295 -22.68 3.78 8.87
N VAL A 296 -23.29 2.64 8.55
CA VAL A 296 -24.30 2.00 9.42
C VAL A 296 -23.69 1.60 10.76
N ARG A 297 -22.52 0.93 10.74
CA ARG A 297 -21.80 0.51 11.94
C ARG A 297 -21.29 1.69 12.73
N GLN A 298 -20.84 2.78 12.11
CA GLN A 298 -20.45 3.99 12.82
C GLN A 298 -21.61 4.67 13.53
N LYS A 299 -22.83 4.58 13.01
CA LYS A 299 -24.03 5.08 13.71
C LYS A 299 -24.45 4.17 14.88
N ARG A 300 -24.22 2.86 14.78
CA ARG A 300 -24.61 1.87 15.81
C ARG A 300 -23.57 1.66 16.90
N ASP A 301 -22.30 1.64 16.53
CA ASP A 301 -21.12 1.40 17.36
C ASP A 301 -20.03 2.41 16.95
N PRO A 302 -20.14 3.67 17.38
CA PRO A 302 -19.25 4.74 16.93
C PRO A 302 -17.81 4.50 17.38
N LEU A 303 -16.86 4.62 16.45
CA LEU A 303 -15.45 4.82 16.78
C LEU A 303 -15.17 6.30 17.08
N PRO A 304 -14.32 6.64 18.06
CA PRO A 304 -13.50 5.75 18.90
C PRO A 304 -14.21 5.17 20.16
N ASP A 305 -15.53 5.33 20.30
CA ASP A 305 -16.27 5.03 21.53
C ASP A 305 -16.46 3.52 21.82
N SER A 306 -16.14 2.63 20.86
CA SER A 306 -16.35 1.19 21.01
C SER A 306 -15.34 0.50 21.94
N THR A 307 -15.83 -0.20 22.98
CA THR A 307 -15.01 -0.91 24.00
C THR A 307 -14.56 -2.31 23.58
N SER A 308 -14.87 -2.76 22.36
CA SER A 308 -14.66 -4.15 21.91
C SER A 308 -13.21 -4.64 21.97
N CYS A 309 -12.21 -3.75 21.90
CA CYS A 309 -10.79 -4.12 21.98
C CYS A 309 -10.21 -4.12 23.42
N SER A 310 -10.80 -3.36 24.37
CA SER A 310 -10.31 -3.36 25.76
C SER A 310 -10.58 -4.69 26.44
N ARG A 311 -11.76 -5.28 26.21
CA ARG A 311 -12.16 -6.58 26.80
C ARG A 311 -11.20 -7.72 26.50
N ILE A 312 -10.53 -7.71 25.34
CA ILE A 312 -9.57 -8.77 24.96
C ILE A 312 -8.26 -8.60 25.74
N MET A 313 -7.81 -7.38 26.00
CA MET A 313 -6.62 -7.12 26.82
C MET A 313 -6.91 -7.33 28.31
N ASP A 314 -8.06 -6.87 28.80
CA ASP A 314 -8.51 -7.10 30.19
C ASP A 314 -8.61 -8.62 30.48
N SER A 315 -9.08 -9.41 29.50
CA SER A 315 -9.13 -10.87 29.63
C SER A 315 -7.75 -11.56 29.64
N LYS A 316 -6.73 -10.93 29.03
CA LYS A 316 -5.36 -11.46 29.02
C LYS A 316 -4.57 -11.06 30.27
N GLU A 317 -4.76 -9.84 30.78
CA GLU A 317 -4.18 -9.40 32.05
C GLU A 317 -4.81 -10.11 33.26
N ALA A 318 -6.11 -10.42 33.20
CA ALA A 318 -6.77 -11.23 34.23
C ALA A 318 -6.35 -12.71 34.22
N ALA A 319 -5.69 -13.18 33.15
CA ALA A 319 -5.28 -14.58 32.97
C ALA A 319 -3.81 -14.86 33.34
N THR A 320 -3.05 -13.85 33.78
CA THR A 320 -1.72 -14.03 34.37
C THR A 320 -1.82 -13.98 35.90
N PRO A 321 -1.88 -15.13 36.59
CA PRO A 321 -1.70 -15.14 38.03
C PRO A 321 -0.24 -14.81 38.37
N ASN A 322 -0.05 -13.92 39.34
CA ASN A 322 1.20 -13.74 40.07
C ASN A 322 1.62 -15.03 40.79
#